data_AF-A0A1C1YRW4-F1
#
_entry.id   AF-A0A1C1YRW4-F1
#
_cell.length_a   1.000
_cell.length_b   1.000
_cell.length_c   1.000
_cell.angle_alpha   90.00
_cell.angle_beta   90.00
_cell.angle_gamma   90.00
#
_symmetry.space_group_name_H-M   'P 1'
#
loop_
_entity.id
_entity.type
_entity.pdbx_description
1 polymer ?
#
loop_
_entity_poly.entity_id
_entity_poly.type
_entity_poly.pdbx_seq_one_letter_code
_entity_poly.pdbx_strand_id
1 'polypeptide(L)'
;MKAFEIYSGVGGMGIGFEAAGIQVSGGVDAWDRVGYVRSANDMFYQWADASDLTRFGSDLARYNMDIVIGGPPCQDFAKGGKRQSGQNAAYTRSFALLIATARPEWFVFENVTEAAESDEYFDARRIWMKSGYGLTELFLDASLYGVPQARHRLIVIGRIGEGPQFLETPIRRAASKEPRSVRSILDPLDPDDAHLLEVGYYYTRGYKDGAGVRSIDEPAPGINHTFREPPYGKHKTIVNPKDKIHATAAHVLTQQQMARLQGFPRNFRWQPKDGRIAIADIDQMIANAVPPAFAYHFAKAIRERHEDKCFPKINKVFRPYLLETTDLDIRSVDNICSRVNRARKLLEGRTYPDVDIEVAMLDRVFYAMQRAWDENEKLPVDQRKPNVPKPLGVHQKSDMRAALRLYAAMPRPKSDVEKAIAKGEAKRKKEKKRPPPLFPRARAQWKPKWTIGDLLHSPVPTYGSGKRLLSSRIRQKTVEEAYQADLAAQNFDPDPPDDYRLSPPAGDPAGDERPDNWNDPRHDSDYRAFAKARMAKKTRKKRD
;
A
#
# COMPACT_ATOMS: atom_id res chain seq x y z
N MET A 1 -20.22 -6.10 4.30
CA MET A 1 -18.84 -6.45 3.90
C MET A 1 -17.92 -6.41 5.11
N LYS A 2 -17.09 -7.43 5.29
CA LYS A 2 -16.07 -7.54 6.34
C LYS A 2 -14.67 -7.60 5.72
N ALA A 3 -13.79 -6.72 6.16
CA ALA A 3 -12.41 -6.60 5.74
C ALA A 3 -11.43 -7.14 6.78
N PHE A 4 -10.29 -7.66 6.31
CA PHE A 4 -9.13 -7.98 7.14
C PHE A 4 -7.87 -7.37 6.53
N GLU A 5 -7.08 -6.69 7.35
CA GLU A 5 -5.91 -5.92 6.89
C GLU A 5 -4.60 -6.69 7.15
N ILE A 6 -3.82 -6.96 6.11
CA ILE A 6 -2.49 -7.60 6.22
C ILE A 6 -1.41 -6.58 5.86
N TYR A 7 -0.24 -6.66 6.50
CA TYR A 7 0.75 -5.56 6.46
C TYR A 7 0.09 -4.24 6.92
N SER A 8 -0.64 -4.33 8.03
CA SER A 8 -1.63 -3.34 8.43
C SER A 8 -1.06 -2.04 8.96
N GLY A 9 0.21 -2.03 9.39
CA GLY A 9 0.78 -0.90 10.09
C GLY A 9 -0.15 -0.41 11.21
N VAL A 10 -0.36 0.90 11.29
CA VAL A 10 -1.29 1.52 12.27
C VAL A 10 -2.74 1.59 11.78
N GLY A 11 -3.06 0.97 10.63
CA GLY A 11 -4.44 0.84 10.14
C GLY A 11 -4.96 1.98 9.26
N GLY A 12 -4.05 2.71 8.60
CA GLY A 12 -4.45 3.83 7.74
C GLY A 12 -5.40 3.44 6.61
N MET A 13 -5.20 2.27 5.96
CA MET A 13 -6.14 1.78 4.95
C MET A 13 -7.46 1.36 5.60
N GLY A 14 -7.40 0.61 6.70
CA GLY A 14 -8.56 0.19 7.48
C GLY A 14 -9.52 1.33 7.83
N ILE A 15 -9.02 2.45 8.38
CA ILE A 15 -9.85 3.61 8.75
C ILE A 15 -10.64 4.15 7.55
N GLY A 16 -10.02 4.19 6.36
CA GLY A 16 -10.71 4.60 5.13
C GLY A 16 -11.83 3.64 4.71
N PHE A 17 -11.64 2.33 4.95
CA PHE A 17 -12.64 1.30 4.68
C PHE A 17 -13.81 1.37 5.66
N GLU A 18 -13.55 1.59 6.94
CA GLU A 18 -14.58 1.81 7.95
C GLU A 18 -15.41 3.05 7.65
N ALA A 19 -14.76 4.16 7.27
CA ALA A 19 -15.44 5.38 6.83
C ALA A 19 -16.32 5.13 5.58
N ALA A 20 -15.96 4.16 4.74
CA ALA A 20 -16.77 3.71 3.60
C ALA A 20 -17.85 2.70 3.99
N GLY A 21 -18.05 2.38 5.27
CA GLY A 21 -19.06 1.44 5.76
C GLY A 21 -18.69 -0.04 5.58
N ILE A 22 -17.40 -0.36 5.41
CA ILE A 22 -16.89 -1.73 5.40
C ILE A 22 -16.32 -2.03 6.78
N GLN A 23 -16.82 -3.06 7.45
CA GLN A 23 -16.36 -3.42 8.79
C GLN A 23 -14.94 -3.99 8.73
N VAL A 24 -13.97 -3.32 9.36
CA VAL A 24 -12.60 -3.85 9.45
C VAL A 24 -12.49 -4.67 10.73
N SER A 25 -12.39 -5.99 10.55
CA SER A 25 -12.34 -6.93 11.68
C SER A 25 -10.98 -6.98 12.40
N GLY A 26 -9.99 -6.28 11.85
CA GLY A 26 -8.69 -6.05 12.43
C GLY A 26 -7.58 -6.21 11.41
N GLY A 27 -6.36 -6.39 11.91
CA GLY A 27 -5.23 -6.62 11.03
C GLY A 27 -4.02 -7.23 11.70
N VAL A 28 -3.09 -7.65 10.86
CA VAL A 28 -1.80 -8.22 11.27
C VAL A 28 -0.64 -7.42 10.72
N ASP A 29 0.43 -7.40 11.49
CA ASP A 29 1.71 -6.83 11.08
C ASP A 29 2.85 -7.50 11.86
N ALA A 30 4.02 -7.60 11.24
CA ALA A 30 5.21 -8.15 11.87
C ALA A 30 5.90 -7.13 12.81
N TRP A 31 5.60 -5.84 12.64
CA TRP A 31 6.10 -4.79 13.53
C TRP A 31 5.21 -4.66 14.78
N ASP A 32 5.54 -5.42 15.82
CA ASP A 32 4.90 -5.44 17.13
C ASP A 32 4.45 -4.07 17.67
N ARG A 33 5.28 -3.03 17.50
CA ARG A 33 4.98 -1.68 18.01
C ARG A 33 3.70 -1.07 17.45
N VAL A 34 3.28 -1.46 16.24
CA VAL A 34 2.02 -0.95 15.66
C VAL A 34 0.82 -1.45 16.45
N GLY A 35 0.93 -2.61 17.13
CA GLY A 35 -0.11 -3.16 17.98
C GLY A 35 -0.49 -2.23 19.12
N TYR A 36 0.49 -1.55 19.73
CA TYR A 36 0.24 -0.55 20.78
C TYR A 36 -0.58 0.63 20.25
N VAL A 37 -0.26 1.15 19.05
CA VAL A 37 -1.01 2.25 18.44
C VAL A 37 -2.42 1.81 18.04
N ARG A 38 -2.56 0.61 17.49
CA ARG A 38 -3.88 0.06 17.12
C ARG A 38 -4.76 -0.16 18.35
N SER A 39 -4.22 -0.78 19.40
CA SER A 39 -4.91 -0.97 20.68
C SER A 39 -5.27 0.38 21.31
N ALA A 40 -4.38 1.36 21.24
CA ALA A 40 -4.67 2.73 21.65
C ALA A 40 -5.84 3.34 20.88
N ASN A 41 -6.25 2.86 19.71
CA ASN A 41 -7.43 3.36 18.97
C ASN A 41 -8.57 2.32 18.91
N ASP A 42 -8.59 1.36 19.84
CA ASP A 42 -9.63 0.33 19.93
C ASP A 42 -9.72 -0.54 18.65
N MET A 43 -8.61 -0.66 17.91
CA MET A 43 -8.51 -1.44 16.68
C MET A 43 -7.92 -2.82 16.98
N PHE A 44 -8.64 -3.88 16.62
CA PHE A 44 -8.13 -5.24 16.76
C PHE A 44 -6.82 -5.44 16.00
N TYR A 45 -5.86 -6.06 16.67
CA TYR A 45 -4.53 -6.37 16.16
C TYR A 45 -4.09 -7.75 16.64
N GLN A 46 -3.47 -8.49 15.73
CA GLN A 46 -2.73 -9.69 16.08
C GLN A 46 -1.34 -9.60 15.46
N TRP A 47 -0.31 -9.92 16.25
CA TRP A 47 1.03 -10.05 15.70
C TRP A 47 1.09 -11.27 14.77
N ALA A 48 1.50 -11.05 13.53
CA ALA A 48 1.83 -12.13 12.60
C ALA A 48 2.71 -11.60 11.46
N ASP A 49 3.64 -12.44 11.00
CA ASP A 49 4.34 -12.21 9.75
C ASP A 49 3.53 -12.77 8.58
N ALA A 50 2.85 -11.89 7.85
CA ALA A 50 2.08 -12.27 6.66
C ALA A 50 2.95 -12.80 5.51
N SER A 51 4.28 -12.73 5.61
CA SER A 51 5.20 -13.37 4.67
C SER A 51 5.39 -14.86 4.96
N ASP A 52 5.14 -15.31 6.20
CA ASP A 52 5.18 -16.71 6.61
C ASP A 52 3.87 -17.41 6.24
N LEU A 53 3.82 -17.92 5.01
CA LEU A 53 2.69 -18.65 4.47
C LEU A 53 2.39 -19.95 5.22
N THR A 54 3.38 -20.55 5.89
CA THR A 54 3.23 -21.84 6.57
C THR A 54 2.38 -21.70 7.83
N ARG A 55 2.53 -20.58 8.53
CA ARG A 55 1.76 -20.26 9.74
C ARG A 55 0.49 -19.49 9.36
N PHE A 56 0.65 -18.31 8.77
CA PHE A 56 -0.44 -17.37 8.61
C PHE A 56 -1.42 -17.73 7.48
N GLY A 57 -0.97 -18.44 6.45
CA GLY A 57 -1.83 -18.77 5.29
C GLY A 57 -3.09 -19.55 5.68
N SER A 58 -2.97 -20.47 6.64
CA SER A 58 -4.11 -21.24 7.15
C SER A 58 -5.01 -20.44 8.10
N ASP A 59 -4.43 -19.48 8.83
CA ASP A 59 -5.18 -18.62 9.76
C ASP A 59 -6.00 -17.57 9.03
N LEU A 60 -5.50 -17.06 7.90
CA LEU A 60 -6.18 -16.02 7.14
C LEU A 60 -7.59 -16.47 6.71
N ALA A 61 -7.75 -17.73 6.31
CA ALA A 61 -9.06 -18.30 5.96
C ALA A 61 -10.06 -18.34 7.13
N ARG A 62 -9.56 -18.36 8.39
CA ARG A 62 -10.41 -18.46 9.59
C ARG A 62 -11.12 -17.15 9.94
N TYR A 63 -10.66 -16.01 9.43
CA TYR A 63 -11.26 -14.71 9.73
C TYR A 63 -12.61 -14.48 9.03
N ASN A 64 -13.01 -15.36 8.10
CA ASN A 64 -14.28 -15.30 7.36
C ASN A 64 -14.55 -13.87 6.83
N MET A 65 -13.68 -13.41 5.92
CA MET A 65 -13.72 -12.05 5.38
C MET A 65 -14.18 -12.03 3.92
N ASP A 66 -14.84 -10.95 3.52
CA ASP A 66 -15.21 -10.70 2.12
C ASP A 66 -14.03 -10.10 1.34
N ILE A 67 -13.18 -9.34 2.04
CA ILE A 67 -12.08 -8.59 1.44
C ILE A 67 -10.80 -8.63 2.27
N VAL A 68 -9.66 -8.83 1.59
CA VAL A 68 -8.33 -8.64 2.19
C VAL A 68 -7.71 -7.35 1.66
N ILE A 69 -7.22 -6.50 2.55
CA ILE A 69 -6.60 -5.22 2.18
C ILE A 69 -5.16 -5.16 2.71
N GLY A 70 -4.25 -4.52 1.99
CA GLY A 70 -2.88 -4.37 2.48
C GLY A 70 -1.89 -3.76 1.50
N GLY A 71 -0.76 -3.29 2.05
CA GLY A 71 0.36 -2.73 1.29
C GLY A 71 1.68 -3.36 1.72
N PRO A 72 2.13 -4.46 1.07
CA PRO A 72 3.37 -5.12 1.47
C PRO A 72 4.60 -4.19 1.29
N PRO A 73 5.66 -4.39 2.10
CA PRO A 73 6.84 -3.54 2.06
C PRO A 73 7.45 -3.39 0.66
N CYS A 74 7.80 -2.15 0.32
CA CYS A 74 8.19 -1.74 -1.03
C CYS A 74 9.67 -1.30 -1.15
N GLN A 75 10.47 -1.47 -0.10
CA GLN A 75 11.78 -0.82 0.02
C GLN A 75 12.78 -1.15 -1.11
N ASP A 76 12.59 -2.27 -1.83
CA ASP A 76 13.41 -2.66 -3.00
C ASP A 76 13.04 -1.89 -4.29
N PHE A 77 11.83 -1.33 -4.41
CA PHE A 77 11.34 -0.66 -5.63
C PHE A 77 11.49 0.86 -5.61
N ALA A 78 11.58 1.48 -4.42
CA ALA A 78 11.60 2.93 -4.27
C ALA A 78 12.88 3.58 -4.85
N LYS A 79 12.72 4.70 -5.58
CA LYS A 79 13.81 5.48 -6.21
C LYS A 79 14.91 6.00 -5.25
N GLY A 80 14.65 5.99 -3.93
CA GLY A 80 15.54 6.55 -2.91
C GLY A 80 16.31 5.53 -2.05
N GLY A 81 16.04 4.23 -2.20
CA GLY A 81 16.72 3.16 -1.44
C GLY A 81 17.92 2.58 -2.18
N LYS A 82 18.91 2.03 -1.44
CA LYS A 82 19.85 1.09 -2.04
C LYS A 82 19.03 -0.14 -2.43
N ARG A 83 18.83 -0.37 -3.73
CA ARG A 83 18.22 -1.60 -4.27
C ARG A 83 19.04 -2.81 -3.81
N GLN A 84 18.77 -3.35 -2.63
CA GLN A 84 19.31 -4.63 -2.20
C GLN A 84 18.33 -5.69 -2.71
N SER A 85 18.75 -6.48 -3.70
CA SER A 85 17.87 -7.51 -4.26
C SER A 85 17.64 -8.62 -3.24
N GLY A 86 16.38 -8.95 -2.97
CA GLY A 86 15.99 -10.33 -2.68
C GLY A 86 15.01 -10.57 -1.53
N GLN A 87 14.98 -9.73 -0.48
CA GLN A 87 14.11 -9.97 0.67
C GLN A 87 12.76 -9.26 0.57
N ASN A 88 12.67 -7.98 0.14
CA ASN A 88 11.38 -7.29 0.10
C ASN A 88 10.54 -7.69 -1.12
N ALA A 89 11.19 -8.19 -2.17
CA ALA A 89 10.56 -8.88 -3.29
C ALA A 89 9.68 -10.08 -2.89
N ALA A 90 10.00 -10.75 -1.78
CA ALA A 90 9.23 -11.90 -1.29
C ALA A 90 7.83 -11.50 -0.82
N TYR A 91 7.65 -10.32 -0.22
CA TYR A 91 6.36 -9.91 0.36
C TYR A 91 5.24 -9.76 -0.67
N THR A 92 5.55 -9.22 -1.86
CA THR A 92 4.57 -9.12 -2.97
C THR A 92 4.12 -10.51 -3.42
N ARG A 93 5.03 -11.48 -3.50
CA ARG A 93 4.69 -12.86 -3.85
C ARG A 93 3.92 -13.55 -2.73
N SER A 94 4.31 -13.36 -1.47
CA SER A 94 3.59 -13.90 -0.31
C SER A 94 2.17 -13.35 -0.24
N PHE A 95 1.97 -12.04 -0.43
CA PHE A 95 0.63 -11.45 -0.55
C PHE A 95 -0.18 -12.15 -1.65
N ALA A 96 0.41 -12.36 -2.83
CA ALA A 96 -0.28 -13.02 -3.93
C ALA A 96 -0.70 -14.46 -3.61
N LEU A 97 0.17 -15.21 -2.95
CA LEU A 97 -0.09 -16.58 -2.52
C LEU A 97 -1.14 -16.64 -1.41
N LEU A 98 -1.13 -15.70 -0.45
CA LEU A 98 -2.18 -15.58 0.57
C LEU A 98 -3.55 -15.36 -0.08
N ILE A 99 -3.67 -14.42 -1.02
CA ILE A 99 -4.93 -14.17 -1.73
C ILE A 99 -5.36 -15.40 -2.56
N ALA A 100 -4.42 -16.08 -3.21
CA ALA A 100 -4.71 -17.28 -3.98
C ALA A 100 -5.18 -18.46 -3.12
N THR A 101 -4.69 -18.55 -1.87
CA THR A 101 -5.00 -19.63 -0.93
C THR A 101 -6.27 -19.36 -0.15
N ALA A 102 -6.40 -18.18 0.46
CA ALA A 102 -7.57 -17.78 1.24
C ALA A 102 -8.80 -17.47 0.37
N ARG A 103 -8.58 -17.13 -0.91
CA ARG A 103 -9.62 -16.84 -1.90
C ARG A 103 -10.76 -15.90 -1.42
N PRO A 104 -10.47 -14.73 -0.81
CA PRO A 104 -11.52 -13.76 -0.52
C PRO A 104 -12.27 -13.34 -1.80
N GLU A 105 -13.52 -12.90 -1.70
CA GLU A 105 -14.23 -12.39 -2.88
C GLU A 105 -13.48 -11.19 -3.48
N TRP A 106 -12.89 -10.36 -2.62
CA TRP A 106 -12.17 -9.15 -2.98
C TRP A 106 -10.77 -9.09 -2.39
N PHE A 107 -9.88 -8.32 -3.03
CA PHE A 107 -8.68 -7.84 -2.38
C PHE A 107 -8.27 -6.45 -2.85
N VAL A 108 -7.51 -5.73 -2.02
CA VAL A 108 -6.80 -4.52 -2.40
C VAL A 108 -5.31 -4.65 -2.06
N PHE A 109 -4.48 -4.39 -3.07
CA PHE A 109 -3.04 -4.32 -2.97
C PHE A 109 -2.59 -2.89 -3.27
N GLU A 110 -1.91 -2.26 -2.31
CA GLU A 110 -1.24 -0.97 -2.47
C GLU A 110 0.27 -1.16 -2.65
N ASN A 111 0.86 -0.34 -3.53
CA ASN A 111 2.31 -0.26 -3.66
C ASN A 111 2.75 1.05 -4.31
N VAL A 112 4.06 1.29 -4.39
CA VAL A 112 4.59 2.42 -5.20
C VAL A 112 4.41 2.14 -6.70
N THR A 113 4.46 3.18 -7.52
CA THR A 113 4.25 3.03 -8.97
C THR A 113 5.35 2.21 -9.65
N GLU A 114 6.58 2.27 -9.15
CA GLU A 114 7.70 1.47 -9.65
C GLU A 114 7.51 -0.04 -9.49
N ALA A 115 6.65 -0.49 -8.55
CA ALA A 115 6.35 -1.91 -8.40
C ALA A 115 5.74 -2.50 -9.67
N ALA A 116 5.02 -1.72 -10.47
CA ALA A 116 4.44 -2.19 -11.74
C ALA A 116 5.50 -2.64 -12.77
N GLU A 117 6.74 -2.12 -12.68
CA GLU A 117 7.84 -2.52 -13.57
C GLU A 117 8.63 -3.73 -13.03
N SER A 118 8.26 -4.27 -11.86
CA SER A 118 8.97 -5.35 -11.18
C SER A 118 8.55 -6.75 -11.63
N ASP A 119 9.45 -7.72 -11.50
CA ASP A 119 9.16 -9.13 -11.80
C ASP A 119 8.23 -9.74 -10.75
N GLU A 120 8.32 -9.27 -9.50
CA GLU A 120 7.51 -9.72 -8.38
C GLU A 120 6.04 -9.37 -8.59
N TYR A 121 5.76 -8.13 -9.01
CA TYR A 121 4.40 -7.72 -9.33
C TYR A 121 3.86 -8.46 -10.56
N PHE A 122 4.71 -8.68 -11.58
CA PHE A 122 4.32 -9.47 -12.74
C PHE A 122 3.89 -10.89 -12.35
N ASP A 123 4.64 -11.56 -11.47
CA ASP A 123 4.28 -12.87 -10.95
C ASP A 123 3.00 -12.83 -10.10
N ALA A 124 2.89 -11.87 -9.18
CA ALA A 124 1.70 -11.68 -8.34
C ALA A 124 0.43 -11.48 -9.18
N ARG A 125 0.49 -10.59 -10.18
CA ARG A 125 -0.59 -10.34 -11.13
C ARG A 125 -1.04 -11.61 -11.84
N ARG A 126 -0.08 -12.43 -12.30
CA ARG A 126 -0.36 -13.70 -12.96
C ARG A 126 -1.01 -14.70 -12.01
N ILE A 127 -0.58 -14.77 -10.76
CA ILE A 127 -1.18 -15.63 -9.73
C ILE A 127 -2.65 -15.24 -9.52
N TRP A 128 -2.95 -13.96 -9.28
CA TRP A 128 -4.32 -13.50 -9.07
C TRP A 128 -5.24 -13.79 -10.26
N MET A 129 -4.78 -13.50 -11.48
CA MET A 129 -5.57 -13.78 -12.69
C MET A 129 -5.83 -15.29 -12.86
N LYS A 130 -4.83 -16.15 -12.62
CA LYS A 130 -4.99 -17.61 -12.66
C LYS A 130 -5.91 -18.15 -11.56
N SER A 131 -5.95 -17.48 -10.41
CA SER A 131 -6.90 -17.77 -9.33
C SER A 131 -8.33 -17.30 -9.63
N GLY A 132 -8.56 -16.66 -10.77
CA GLY A 132 -9.89 -16.26 -11.24
C GLY A 132 -10.29 -14.83 -10.85
N TYR A 133 -9.36 -13.98 -10.43
CA TYR A 133 -9.64 -12.59 -10.15
C TYR A 133 -9.56 -11.73 -11.41
N GLY A 134 -10.60 -10.92 -11.64
CA GLY A 134 -10.52 -9.74 -12.48
C GLY A 134 -9.80 -8.63 -11.74
N LEU A 135 -8.95 -7.85 -12.44
CA LEU A 135 -8.12 -6.82 -11.83
C LEU A 135 -8.45 -5.43 -12.38
N THR A 136 -8.63 -4.48 -11.47
CA THR A 136 -8.55 -3.04 -11.75
C THR A 136 -7.21 -2.54 -11.25
N GLU A 137 -6.40 -1.99 -12.14
CA GLU A 137 -5.01 -1.60 -11.87
C GLU A 137 -4.82 -0.12 -12.22
N LEU A 138 -4.53 0.73 -11.23
CA LEU A 138 -4.53 2.18 -11.37
C LEU A 138 -3.29 2.82 -10.76
N PHE A 139 -2.70 3.79 -11.45
CA PHE A 139 -1.85 4.80 -10.83
C PHE A 139 -2.70 5.99 -10.42
N LEU A 140 -2.71 6.29 -9.12
CA LEU A 140 -3.51 7.37 -8.54
C LEU A 140 -2.61 8.32 -7.75
N ASP A 141 -2.90 9.62 -7.84
CA ASP A 141 -2.30 10.65 -6.98
C ASP A 141 -3.25 10.98 -5.84
N ALA A 142 -2.84 10.72 -4.60
CA ALA A 142 -3.65 10.97 -3.40
C ALA A 142 -4.12 12.44 -3.29
N SER A 143 -3.41 13.38 -3.92
CA SER A 143 -3.78 14.80 -3.96
C SER A 143 -5.17 15.04 -4.57
N LEU A 144 -5.60 14.15 -5.46
CA LEU A 144 -6.89 14.20 -6.13
C LEU A 144 -8.00 13.44 -5.38
N TYR A 145 -7.67 12.84 -4.23
CA TYR A 145 -8.55 11.95 -3.46
C TYR A 145 -8.57 12.36 -1.98
N GLY A 146 -8.68 13.66 -1.73
CA GLY A 146 -8.92 14.21 -0.40
C GLY A 146 -7.70 14.29 0.52
N VAL A 147 -6.49 13.97 0.07
CA VAL A 147 -5.26 14.06 0.88
C VAL A 147 -4.42 15.24 0.38
N PRO A 148 -3.89 16.13 1.24
CA PRO A 148 -3.08 17.27 0.80
C PRO A 148 -1.64 16.88 0.44
N GLN A 149 -1.46 15.82 -0.36
CA GLN A 149 -0.16 15.21 -0.64
C GLN A 149 -0.08 14.67 -2.07
N ALA A 150 0.95 15.08 -2.81
CA ALA A 150 1.33 14.53 -4.12
C ALA A 150 1.97 13.13 -3.97
N ARG A 151 1.16 12.13 -3.58
CA ARG A 151 1.57 10.74 -3.35
C ARG A 151 0.98 9.83 -4.41
N HIS A 152 1.82 9.46 -5.35
CA HIS A 152 1.47 8.56 -6.45
C HIS A 152 1.63 7.11 -6.02
N ARG A 153 0.58 6.29 -6.17
CA ARG A 153 0.56 4.87 -5.80
C ARG A 153 -0.06 4.00 -6.87
N LEU A 154 0.43 2.76 -6.93
CA LEU A 154 -0.21 1.66 -7.61
C LEU A 154 -1.28 1.09 -6.68
N ILE A 155 -2.54 1.14 -7.13
CA ILE A 155 -3.68 0.52 -6.45
C ILE A 155 -4.21 -0.59 -7.35
N VAL A 156 -4.30 -1.79 -6.80
CA VAL A 156 -4.78 -2.98 -7.51
C VAL A 156 -5.94 -3.56 -6.72
N ILE A 157 -7.09 -3.64 -7.37
CA ILE A 157 -8.31 -4.16 -6.77
C ILE A 157 -8.71 -5.41 -7.56
N GLY A 158 -8.79 -6.54 -6.87
CA GLY A 158 -9.25 -7.78 -7.45
C GLY A 158 -10.62 -8.19 -6.95
N ARG A 159 -11.43 -8.78 -7.82
CA ARG A 159 -12.66 -9.50 -7.44
C ARG A 159 -12.79 -10.80 -8.22
N ILE A 160 -13.21 -11.88 -7.56
CA ILE A 160 -13.43 -13.18 -8.21
C ILE A 160 -14.48 -13.06 -9.32
N GLY A 161 -14.12 -13.51 -10.52
CA GLY A 161 -15.01 -13.61 -11.68
C GLY A 161 -15.28 -12.29 -12.42
N GLU A 162 -14.71 -11.16 -12.01
CA GLU A 162 -14.83 -9.91 -12.79
C GLU A 162 -13.89 -9.90 -14.01
N GLY A 163 -14.19 -9.03 -14.96
CA GLY A 163 -13.30 -8.68 -16.07
C GLY A 163 -12.20 -7.68 -15.67
N PRO A 164 -11.29 -7.35 -16.60
CA PRO A 164 -10.27 -6.33 -16.36
C PRO A 164 -10.89 -4.93 -16.22
N GLN A 165 -10.28 -4.08 -15.39
CA GLN A 165 -10.61 -2.66 -15.20
C GLN A 165 -12.09 -2.39 -14.84
N PHE A 166 -12.74 -3.36 -14.21
CA PHE A 166 -14.16 -3.30 -13.84
C PHE A 166 -14.52 -2.13 -12.89
N LEU A 167 -13.56 -1.61 -12.12
CA LEU A 167 -13.72 -0.47 -11.20
C LEU A 167 -13.00 0.82 -11.66
N GLU A 168 -12.39 0.85 -12.84
CA GLU A 168 -11.61 2.02 -13.28
C GLU A 168 -12.46 3.29 -13.35
N THR A 169 -13.63 3.20 -13.97
CA THR A 169 -14.52 4.36 -14.18
C THR A 169 -15.01 5.00 -12.88
N PRO A 170 -15.62 4.27 -11.92
CA PRO A 170 -16.10 4.88 -10.68
C PRO A 170 -14.97 5.51 -9.86
N ILE A 171 -13.80 4.87 -9.79
CA ILE A 171 -12.65 5.40 -9.03
C ILE A 171 -12.14 6.68 -9.67
N ARG A 172 -11.88 6.69 -10.99
CA ARG A 172 -11.39 7.90 -11.68
C ARG A 172 -12.37 9.07 -11.64
N ARG A 173 -13.67 8.80 -11.58
CA ARG A 173 -14.70 9.86 -11.42
C ARG A 173 -14.74 10.47 -10.04
N ALA A 174 -14.24 9.76 -9.02
CA ALA A 174 -14.18 10.28 -7.66
C ALA A 174 -13.01 11.26 -7.45
N ALA A 175 -12.10 11.36 -8.42
CA ALA A 175 -11.01 12.34 -8.38
C ALA A 175 -11.55 13.77 -8.40
N SER A 176 -10.98 14.64 -7.56
CA SER A 176 -11.19 16.08 -7.66
C SER A 176 -10.59 16.62 -8.97
N LYS A 177 -11.07 17.80 -9.39
CA LYS A 177 -10.50 18.49 -10.56
C LYS A 177 -9.10 19.04 -10.28
N GLU A 178 -8.91 19.54 -9.06
CA GLU A 178 -7.66 20.17 -8.61
C GLU A 178 -7.07 19.39 -7.42
N PRO A 179 -5.73 19.32 -7.33
CA PRO A 179 -5.03 18.79 -6.17
C PRO A 179 -5.37 19.52 -4.87
N ARG A 180 -5.52 18.79 -3.77
CA ARG A 180 -5.72 19.35 -2.43
C ARG A 180 -4.42 19.97 -1.90
N SER A 181 -4.47 21.24 -1.48
CA SER A 181 -3.32 21.93 -0.87
C SER A 181 -3.21 21.68 0.63
N VAL A 182 -2.01 21.88 1.20
CA VAL A 182 -1.79 21.82 2.66
C VAL A 182 -2.69 22.81 3.40
N ARG A 183 -2.85 24.04 2.91
CA ARG A 183 -3.68 25.09 3.52
C ARG A 183 -5.11 24.61 3.77
N SER A 184 -5.65 23.75 2.91
CA SER A 184 -7.03 23.26 3.01
C SER A 184 -7.35 22.36 4.22
N ILE A 185 -6.34 21.98 5.02
CA ILE A 185 -6.52 21.17 6.24
C ILE A 185 -6.09 21.91 7.52
N LEU A 186 -5.62 23.14 7.40
CA LEU A 186 -5.15 23.95 8.52
C LEU A 186 -6.30 24.74 9.12
N ASP A 187 -6.30 24.89 10.44
CA ASP A 187 -7.30 25.65 11.18
C ASP A 187 -6.65 26.88 11.84
N PRO A 188 -7.05 28.12 11.49
CA PRO A 188 -6.48 29.31 12.10
C PRO A 188 -6.72 29.42 13.62
N LEU A 189 -7.71 28.68 14.16
CA LEU A 189 -7.98 28.62 15.59
C LEU A 189 -7.10 27.59 16.31
N ASP A 190 -6.41 26.71 15.58
CA ASP A 190 -5.49 25.74 16.14
C ASP A 190 -4.10 26.37 16.36
N PRO A 191 -3.58 26.43 17.61
CA PRO A 191 -2.26 26.98 17.90
C PRO A 191 -1.13 26.30 17.11
N ASP A 192 -1.26 25.00 16.80
CA ASP A 192 -0.26 24.29 16.00
C ASP A 192 -0.20 24.84 14.56
N ASP A 193 -1.34 25.31 14.03
CA ASP A 193 -1.48 25.75 12.64
C ASP A 193 -1.31 27.25 12.46
N ALA A 194 -1.57 28.05 13.49
CA ALA A 194 -1.52 29.51 13.42
C ALA A 194 -0.16 30.02 12.89
N HIS A 195 0.96 29.53 13.43
CA HIS A 195 2.29 29.89 12.96
C HIS A 195 2.57 29.37 11.54
N LEU A 196 2.08 28.17 11.17
CA LEU A 196 2.23 27.65 9.82
C LEU A 196 1.47 28.51 8.79
N LEU A 197 0.28 28.98 9.16
CA LEU A 197 -0.55 29.87 8.35
C LEU A 197 0.07 31.26 8.20
N GLU A 198 0.65 31.80 9.27
CA GLU A 198 1.37 33.08 9.27
C GLU A 198 2.60 33.04 8.34
N VAL A 199 3.44 32.01 8.48
CA VAL A 199 4.65 31.86 7.66
C VAL A 199 4.31 31.49 6.22
N GLY A 200 3.28 30.67 6.00
CA GLY A 200 2.88 30.19 4.68
C GLY A 200 3.81 29.14 4.05
N TYR A 201 4.90 28.78 4.73
CA TYR A 201 5.91 27.85 4.25
C TYR A 201 6.40 26.93 5.36
N TYR A 202 6.69 25.67 5.00
CA TYR A 202 7.27 24.69 5.90
C TYR A 202 8.51 24.02 5.30
N TYR A 203 9.38 23.52 6.16
CA TYR A 203 10.57 22.79 5.73
C TYR A 203 10.31 21.29 5.71
N THR A 204 10.74 20.66 4.62
CA THR A 204 10.94 19.22 4.50
C THR A 204 12.33 18.97 3.96
N ARG A 205 12.91 17.81 4.30
CA ARG A 205 14.23 17.48 3.80
C ARG A 205 14.25 17.42 2.26
N GLY A 206 14.99 18.35 1.65
CA GLY A 206 15.23 18.38 0.21
C GLY A 206 16.09 17.21 -0.25
N TYR A 207 15.67 16.54 -1.35
CA TYR A 207 16.47 15.51 -2.03
C TYR A 207 17.22 16.11 -3.22
N LYS A 208 16.99 15.59 -4.44
CA LYS A 208 17.78 15.83 -5.66
C LYS A 208 18.15 17.29 -5.92
N ASP A 209 17.21 18.21 -5.74
CA ASP A 209 17.39 19.63 -6.03
C ASP A 209 17.91 20.47 -4.85
N GLY A 210 18.04 19.85 -3.66
CA GLY A 210 18.45 20.51 -2.43
C GLY A 210 17.46 21.55 -1.88
N ALA A 211 16.35 21.85 -2.56
CA ALA A 211 15.30 22.72 -2.06
C ALA A 211 14.47 21.97 -1.01
N GLY A 212 14.25 22.60 0.15
CA GLY A 212 13.54 22.00 1.28
C GLY A 212 12.29 22.77 1.70
N VAL A 213 12.14 24.02 1.26
CA VAL A 213 10.99 24.86 1.62
C VAL A 213 9.82 24.56 0.68
N ARG A 214 8.64 24.37 1.26
CA ARG A 214 7.39 24.04 0.58
C ARG A 214 6.32 25.06 0.93
N SER A 215 5.50 25.44 -0.05
CA SER A 215 4.35 26.32 0.18
C SER A 215 3.19 25.53 0.78
N ILE A 216 2.36 26.16 1.61
CA ILE A 216 1.09 25.56 2.03
C ILE A 216 0.01 25.60 0.94
N ASP A 217 0.21 26.38 -0.12
CA ASP A 217 -0.74 26.52 -1.24
C ASP A 217 -0.65 25.40 -2.28
N GLU A 218 0.32 24.49 -2.12
CA GLU A 218 0.51 23.30 -2.96
C GLU A 218 0.33 22.01 -2.15
N PRO A 219 0.09 20.86 -2.79
CA PRO A 219 0.13 19.57 -2.10
C PRO A 219 1.53 19.28 -1.54
N ALA A 220 1.59 18.68 -0.36
CA ALA A 220 2.84 18.24 0.22
C ALA A 220 3.52 17.14 -0.61
N PRO A 221 4.86 17.04 -0.62
CA PRO A 221 5.52 15.86 -1.18
C PRO A 221 5.16 14.61 -0.33
N GLY A 222 5.36 13.42 -0.91
CA GLY A 222 5.14 12.16 -0.18
C GLY A 222 5.91 12.10 1.15
N ILE A 223 5.19 11.88 2.25
CA ILE A 223 5.75 11.79 3.59
C ILE A 223 6.68 10.58 3.72
N ASN A 224 7.81 10.80 4.39
CA ASN A 224 8.81 9.80 4.76
C ASN A 224 9.18 9.97 6.25
N HIS A 225 9.96 9.06 6.84
CA HIS A 225 10.30 9.14 8.28
C HIS A 225 11.14 10.37 8.68
N THR A 226 11.77 11.07 7.73
CA THR A 226 12.53 12.31 7.96
C THR A 226 11.75 13.57 7.63
N PHE A 227 10.45 13.47 7.36
CA PHE A 227 9.68 14.53 6.72
C PHE A 227 9.68 15.85 7.50
N ARG A 228 9.55 15.76 8.82
CA ARG A 228 9.54 16.89 9.75
C ARG A 228 10.90 17.17 10.42
N GLU A 229 12.00 16.58 9.94
CA GLU A 229 13.33 16.91 10.46
C GLU A 229 13.60 18.40 10.21
N PRO A 230 14.08 19.16 11.21
CA PRO A 230 14.39 20.57 11.02
C PRO A 230 15.57 20.76 10.04
N PRO A 231 15.74 21.96 9.47
CA PRO A 231 16.88 22.28 8.61
C PRO A 231 18.21 21.89 9.25
N TYR A 232 19.09 21.23 8.47
CA TYR A 232 20.38 20.74 8.96
C TYR A 232 21.53 21.05 7.97
N GLY A 233 22.76 21.05 8.49
CA GLY A 233 23.96 21.28 7.68
C GLY A 233 23.88 22.59 6.89
N LYS A 234 24.16 22.52 5.58
CA LYS A 234 24.15 23.67 4.68
C LYS A 234 22.81 24.41 4.62
N HIS A 235 21.69 23.75 4.91
CA HIS A 235 20.36 24.39 4.92
C HIS A 235 20.19 25.37 6.08
N LYS A 236 21.08 25.34 7.09
CA LYS A 236 21.08 26.33 8.18
C LYS A 236 21.82 27.62 7.84
N THR A 237 22.71 27.59 6.86
CA THR A 237 23.69 28.67 6.63
C THR A 237 23.70 29.20 5.20
N ILE A 238 23.14 28.46 4.25
CA ILE A 238 23.15 28.80 2.82
C ILE A 238 21.72 28.86 2.32
N VAL A 239 21.36 30.02 1.75
CA VAL A 239 20.12 30.21 0.99
C VAL A 239 20.17 29.35 -0.27
N ASN A 240 19.18 28.48 -0.47
CA ASN A 240 19.01 27.80 -1.74
C ASN A 240 18.21 28.71 -2.69
N PRO A 241 18.71 29.04 -3.90
CA PRO A 241 17.98 29.90 -4.85
C PRO A 241 16.59 29.39 -5.24
N LYS A 242 16.31 28.09 -5.05
CA LYS A 242 15.00 27.48 -5.32
C LYS A 242 14.03 27.58 -4.14
N ASP A 243 14.52 27.83 -2.92
CA ASP A 243 13.66 28.02 -1.75
C ASP A 243 13.11 29.46 -1.75
N LYS A 244 11.80 29.61 -1.51
CA LYS A 244 11.14 30.94 -1.50
C LYS A 244 11.55 31.82 -0.31
N ILE A 245 11.93 31.18 0.78
CA ILE A 245 12.45 31.80 1.99
C ILE A 245 13.66 31.00 2.49
N HIS A 246 14.45 31.55 3.41
CA HIS A 246 15.52 30.78 4.02
C HIS A 246 14.94 29.60 4.83
N ALA A 247 15.56 28.42 4.74
CA ALA A 247 15.00 27.20 5.32
C ALA A 247 14.78 27.29 6.84
N THR A 248 15.58 28.07 7.58
CA THR A 248 15.39 28.29 9.02
C THR A 248 14.24 29.23 9.36
N ALA A 249 13.72 29.98 8.40
CA ALA A 249 12.53 30.82 8.55
C ALA A 249 11.24 30.06 8.21
N ALA A 250 11.35 28.87 7.61
CA ALA A 250 10.20 28.01 7.36
C ALA A 250 9.76 27.28 8.63
N HIS A 251 8.46 27.03 8.75
CA HIS A 251 7.89 26.31 9.88
C HIS A 251 8.38 24.84 9.89
N VAL A 252 8.67 24.31 11.08
CA VAL A 252 9.00 22.89 11.28
C VAL A 252 7.74 22.19 11.72
N LEU A 253 7.25 21.27 10.89
CA LEU A 253 5.98 20.58 11.14
C LEU A 253 6.00 19.80 12.47
N THR A 254 4.90 19.85 13.20
CA THR A 254 4.68 18.95 14.35
C THR A 254 4.34 17.54 13.86
N GLN A 255 4.46 16.55 14.76
CA GLN A 255 4.04 15.18 14.43
C GLN A 255 2.53 15.11 14.14
N GLN A 256 1.71 15.90 14.84
CA GLN A 256 0.27 15.97 14.59
C GLN A 256 -0.07 16.59 13.23
N GLN A 257 0.66 17.62 12.79
CA GLN A 257 0.52 18.14 11.43
C GLN A 257 0.93 17.10 10.38
N MET A 258 2.03 16.38 10.59
CA MET A 258 2.45 15.29 9.69
C MET A 258 1.40 14.17 9.63
N ALA A 259 0.80 13.78 10.75
CA ALA A 259 -0.28 12.81 10.81
C ALA A 259 -1.54 13.28 10.04
N ARG A 260 -1.95 14.54 10.22
CA ARG A 260 -3.08 15.15 9.50
C ARG A 260 -2.82 15.29 8.00
N LEU A 261 -1.60 15.65 7.60
CA LEU A 261 -1.19 15.66 6.19
C LEU A 261 -1.27 14.26 5.56
N GLN A 262 -0.96 13.21 6.34
CA GLN A 262 -1.16 11.82 5.95
C GLN A 262 -2.63 11.37 6.00
N GLY A 263 -3.54 12.22 6.50
CA GLY A 263 -4.99 11.97 6.52
C GLY A 263 -5.51 11.27 7.78
N PHE A 264 -4.73 11.17 8.85
CA PHE A 264 -5.21 10.67 10.13
C PHE A 264 -6.07 11.74 10.85
N PRO A 265 -7.08 11.31 11.62
CA PRO A 265 -7.93 12.25 12.36
C PRO A 265 -7.18 12.88 13.53
N ARG A 266 -7.60 14.10 13.93
CA ARG A 266 -6.98 14.87 15.02
C ARG A 266 -6.92 14.11 16.35
N ASN A 267 -7.93 13.29 16.62
CA ASN A 267 -8.04 12.51 17.85
C ASN A 267 -7.38 11.12 17.76
N PHE A 268 -6.63 10.82 16.70
CA PHE A 268 -5.90 9.56 16.59
C PHE A 268 -4.80 9.48 17.65
N ARG A 269 -4.82 8.43 18.47
CA ARG A 269 -3.93 8.26 19.61
C ARG A 269 -2.65 7.54 19.17
N TRP A 270 -1.53 8.25 19.13
CA TRP A 270 -0.23 7.70 18.70
C TRP A 270 0.57 7.03 19.83
N GLN A 271 0.26 7.39 21.08
CA GLN A 271 0.88 6.81 22.26
C GLN A 271 -0.15 5.92 22.97
N PRO A 272 0.27 4.75 23.49
CA PRO A 272 -0.57 3.94 24.36
C PRO A 272 -0.88 4.66 25.67
N LYS A 273 -1.89 4.18 26.40
CA LYS A 273 -2.19 4.67 27.76
C LYS A 273 -1.02 4.39 28.71
N ASP A 274 -0.43 3.20 28.58
CA ASP A 274 0.71 2.74 29.38
C ASP A 274 1.95 2.58 28.49
N GLY A 275 3.06 3.21 28.91
CA GLY A 275 4.33 3.19 28.17
C GLY A 275 4.48 4.29 27.12
N ARG A 276 5.57 4.24 26.35
CA ARG A 276 5.88 5.22 25.30
C ARG A 276 6.50 4.54 24.09
N ILE A 277 6.02 4.91 22.91
CA ILE A 277 6.62 4.57 21.63
C ILE A 277 7.56 5.71 21.24
N ALA A 278 8.74 5.36 20.70
CA ALA A 278 9.69 6.35 20.25
C ALA A 278 9.08 7.20 19.13
N ILE A 279 9.28 8.51 19.21
CA ILE A 279 8.76 9.48 18.23
C ILE A 279 9.17 9.13 16.80
N ALA A 280 10.40 8.64 16.60
CA ALA A 280 10.90 8.24 15.29
C ALA A 280 10.15 7.03 14.70
N ASP A 281 9.68 6.12 15.55
CA ASP A 281 8.86 4.98 15.10
C ASP A 281 7.48 5.46 14.67
N ILE A 282 6.86 6.37 15.43
CA ILE A 282 5.57 6.98 15.07
C ILE A 282 5.68 7.69 13.72
N ASP A 283 6.74 8.48 13.50
CA ASP A 283 6.97 9.14 12.21
C ASP A 283 7.09 8.11 11.06
N GLN A 284 7.76 6.98 11.31
CA GLN A 284 7.89 5.89 10.34
C GLN A 284 6.56 5.16 10.10
N MET A 285 5.72 4.98 11.14
CA MET A 285 4.37 4.43 11.03
C MET A 285 3.46 5.35 10.19
N ILE A 286 3.48 6.66 10.43
CA ILE A 286 2.76 7.65 9.63
C ILE A 286 3.23 7.58 8.16
N ALA A 287 4.53 7.59 7.93
CA ALA A 287 5.09 7.58 6.57
C ALA A 287 4.72 6.34 5.75
N ASN A 288 4.68 5.17 6.41
CA ASN A 288 4.35 3.90 5.77
C ASN A 288 2.85 3.75 5.50
N ALA A 289 1.99 4.39 6.30
CA ALA A 289 0.55 4.24 6.19
C ALA A 289 0.02 4.66 4.81
N VAL A 290 -1.03 3.96 4.36
CA VAL A 290 -1.90 4.45 3.28
C VAL A 290 -2.83 5.51 3.87
N PRO A 291 -2.93 6.71 3.28
CA PRO A 291 -3.81 7.75 3.80
C PRO A 291 -5.28 7.30 3.91
N PRO A 292 -5.95 7.47 5.06
CA PRO A 292 -7.36 7.07 5.23
C PRO A 292 -8.32 7.66 4.20
N ALA A 293 -8.23 8.97 3.94
CA ALA A 293 -9.09 9.64 2.97
C ALA A 293 -8.89 9.09 1.54
N PHE A 294 -7.64 8.75 1.19
CA PHE A 294 -7.35 8.12 -0.11
C PHE A 294 -7.95 6.71 -0.20
N ALA A 295 -7.83 5.91 0.86
CA ALA A 295 -8.40 4.57 0.95
C ALA A 295 -9.93 4.58 0.84
N TYR A 296 -10.58 5.55 1.47
CA TYR A 296 -12.03 5.74 1.42
C TYR A 296 -12.58 5.80 0.00
N HIS A 297 -11.92 6.48 -0.94
CA HIS A 297 -12.44 6.67 -2.29
C HIS A 297 -12.57 5.35 -3.07
N PHE A 298 -11.58 4.46 -2.99
CA PHE A 298 -11.69 3.15 -3.63
C PHE A 298 -12.48 2.14 -2.80
N ALA A 299 -12.47 2.24 -1.46
CA ALA A 299 -13.33 1.45 -0.59
C ALA A 299 -14.82 1.71 -0.87
N LYS A 300 -15.21 2.98 -1.05
CA LYS A 300 -16.57 3.37 -1.44
C LYS A 300 -16.97 2.75 -2.78
N ALA A 301 -16.09 2.80 -3.78
CA ALA A 301 -16.36 2.19 -5.09
C ALA A 301 -16.51 0.67 -4.99
N ILE A 302 -15.70 0.01 -4.15
CA ILE A 302 -15.82 -1.43 -3.86
C ILE A 302 -17.17 -1.74 -3.22
N ARG A 303 -17.56 -1.03 -2.15
CA ARG A 303 -18.86 -1.23 -1.48
C ARG A 303 -20.02 -1.04 -2.45
N GLU A 304 -20.06 0.08 -3.17
CA GLU A 304 -21.12 0.36 -4.15
C GLU A 304 -21.18 -0.71 -5.25
N ARG A 305 -20.04 -1.31 -5.58
CA ARG A 305 -19.97 -2.40 -6.56
C ARG A 305 -20.39 -3.75 -6.00
N HIS A 306 -20.14 -4.01 -4.72
CA HIS A 306 -20.59 -5.22 -4.05
C HIS A 306 -22.11 -5.18 -3.75
N GLU A 307 -22.67 -4.00 -3.52
CA GLU A 307 -24.12 -3.78 -3.34
C GLU A 307 -24.89 -3.58 -4.66
N ASP A 308 -24.27 -3.87 -5.81
CA ASP A 308 -24.85 -3.76 -7.15
C ASP A 308 -25.41 -2.36 -7.51
N LYS A 309 -24.89 -1.31 -6.86
CA LYS A 309 -25.24 0.10 -7.10
C LYS A 309 -24.37 0.76 -8.19
N CYS A 310 -23.25 0.14 -8.54
CA CYS A 310 -22.32 0.66 -9.54
C CYS A 310 -22.33 -0.15 -10.85
N PHE A 311 -22.78 0.49 -11.93
CA PHE A 311 -22.79 -0.06 -13.30
C PHE A 311 -21.68 0.57 -14.15
N PRO A 312 -20.74 -0.23 -14.71
CA PRO A 312 -19.73 0.30 -15.61
C PRO A 312 -20.39 0.83 -16.88
N LYS A 313 -20.27 2.14 -17.11
CA LYS A 313 -20.72 2.75 -18.37
C LYS A 313 -19.87 2.18 -19.51
N ILE A 314 -20.49 1.96 -20.67
CA ILE A 314 -19.75 1.67 -21.90
C ILE A 314 -18.71 2.76 -22.16
N ASN A 315 -17.55 2.34 -22.68
CA ASN A 315 -16.49 3.27 -23.06
C ASN A 315 -17.03 4.28 -24.08
N LYS A 316 -16.76 5.57 -23.87
CA LYS A 316 -17.19 6.65 -24.78
C LYS A 316 -16.66 6.48 -26.20
N VAL A 317 -15.55 5.74 -26.37
CA VAL A 317 -14.93 5.43 -27.67
C VAL A 317 -15.72 4.39 -28.46
N PHE A 318 -16.58 3.59 -27.82
CA PHE A 318 -17.31 2.51 -28.50
C PHE A 318 -18.26 3.02 -29.59
N ARG A 319 -18.96 4.13 -29.32
CA ARG A 319 -19.88 4.73 -30.29
C ARG A 319 -19.14 5.27 -31.53
N PRO A 320 -18.10 6.12 -31.39
CA PRO A 320 -17.25 6.50 -32.52
C PRO A 320 -16.67 5.29 -33.26
N TYR A 321 -16.16 4.30 -32.53
CA TYR A 321 -15.59 3.10 -33.12
C TYR A 321 -16.56 2.36 -34.05
N LEU A 322 -17.82 2.17 -33.63
CA LEU A 322 -18.83 1.53 -34.48
C LEU A 322 -19.13 2.37 -35.74
N LEU A 323 -19.22 3.70 -35.62
CA LEU A 323 -19.44 4.58 -36.77
C LEU A 323 -18.26 4.58 -37.76
N GLU A 324 -17.05 4.37 -37.26
CA GLU A 324 -15.83 4.34 -38.09
C GLU A 324 -15.55 2.96 -38.71
N THR A 325 -16.02 1.88 -38.09
CA THR A 325 -15.67 0.50 -38.49
C THR A 325 -16.82 -0.28 -39.13
N THR A 326 -18.02 0.31 -39.19
CA THR A 326 -19.20 -0.33 -39.76
C THR A 326 -20.00 0.66 -40.60
N ASP A 327 -20.75 0.17 -41.59
CA ASP A 327 -21.66 0.98 -42.41
C ASP A 327 -23.03 1.22 -41.73
N LEU A 328 -23.10 1.07 -40.40
CA LEU A 328 -24.35 1.21 -39.65
C LEU A 328 -24.75 2.68 -39.50
N ASP A 329 -26.04 2.94 -39.65
CA ASP A 329 -26.59 4.27 -39.39
C ASP A 329 -26.53 4.62 -37.89
N ILE A 330 -26.64 5.92 -37.59
CA ILE A 330 -26.55 6.46 -36.22
C ILE A 330 -27.54 5.78 -35.26
N ARG A 331 -28.78 5.52 -35.71
CA ARG A 331 -29.82 4.93 -34.86
C ARG A 331 -29.48 3.48 -34.54
N SER A 332 -28.94 2.72 -35.51
CA SER A 332 -28.47 1.36 -35.29
C SER A 332 -27.32 1.30 -34.28
N VAL A 333 -26.35 2.22 -34.38
CA VAL A 333 -25.24 2.34 -33.43
C VAL A 333 -25.72 2.69 -32.02
N ASP A 334 -26.63 3.65 -31.89
CA ASP A 334 -27.20 4.03 -30.58
C ASP A 334 -28.02 2.88 -29.97
N ASN A 335 -28.74 2.10 -30.79
CA ASN A 335 -29.43 0.89 -30.36
C ASN A 335 -28.46 -0.17 -29.84
N ILE A 336 -27.32 -0.39 -30.50
CA ILE A 336 -26.28 -1.32 -30.02
C ILE A 336 -25.74 -0.86 -28.66
N CYS A 337 -25.38 0.42 -28.53
CA CYS A 337 -24.92 0.99 -27.27
C CYS A 337 -25.94 0.81 -26.13
N SER A 338 -27.23 1.05 -26.42
CA SER A 338 -28.34 0.83 -25.48
C SER A 338 -28.46 -0.64 -25.07
N ARG A 339 -28.35 -1.58 -26.02
CA ARG A 339 -28.38 -3.03 -25.76
C ARG A 339 -27.22 -3.49 -24.88
N VAL A 340 -26.00 -2.97 -25.08
CA VAL A 340 -24.86 -3.27 -24.18
C VAL A 340 -25.15 -2.80 -22.75
N ASN A 341 -25.61 -1.56 -22.59
CA ASN A 341 -25.95 -1.03 -21.27
C ASN A 341 -27.08 -1.84 -20.61
N ARG A 342 -28.09 -2.26 -21.38
CA ARG A 342 -29.19 -3.09 -20.88
C ARG A 342 -28.69 -4.48 -20.46
N ALA A 343 -27.86 -5.12 -21.27
CA ALA A 343 -27.25 -6.41 -20.95
C ALA A 343 -26.44 -6.32 -19.64
N ARG A 344 -25.59 -5.31 -19.50
CA ARG A 344 -24.82 -5.09 -18.27
C ARG A 344 -25.69 -4.74 -17.07
N LYS A 345 -26.79 -4.02 -17.25
CA LYS A 345 -27.75 -3.77 -16.16
C LYS A 345 -28.38 -5.07 -15.66
N LEU A 346 -28.74 -5.99 -16.57
CA LEU A 346 -29.25 -7.32 -16.23
C LEU A 346 -28.19 -8.19 -15.54
N LEU A 347 -26.91 -7.96 -15.83
CA LEU A 347 -25.78 -8.58 -15.14
C LEU A 347 -25.40 -7.85 -13.84
N GLU A 348 -26.22 -6.94 -13.31
CA GLU A 348 -25.91 -6.17 -12.09
C GLU A 348 -24.56 -5.41 -12.22
N GLY A 349 -24.29 -5.00 -13.45
CA GLY A 349 -23.06 -4.35 -13.87
C GLY A 349 -21.85 -5.27 -13.99
N ARG A 350 -21.91 -6.55 -13.58
CA ARG A 350 -20.79 -7.53 -13.68
C ARG A 350 -20.23 -7.55 -15.09
N THR A 351 -18.91 -7.40 -15.18
CA THR A 351 -18.17 -7.67 -16.42
C THR A 351 -17.35 -8.93 -16.21
N TYR A 352 -17.03 -9.65 -17.28
CA TYR A 352 -16.34 -10.93 -17.18
C TYR A 352 -15.02 -10.91 -17.96
N PRO A 353 -14.07 -11.82 -17.64
CA PRO A 353 -12.79 -11.89 -18.35
C PRO A 353 -12.92 -12.16 -19.85
N ASP A 354 -14.00 -12.85 -20.23
CA ASP A 354 -14.27 -13.29 -21.59
C ASP A 354 -15.74 -13.05 -21.95
N VAL A 355 -16.00 -12.73 -23.22
CA VAL A 355 -17.34 -12.36 -23.69
C VAL A 355 -18.29 -13.55 -23.75
N ASP A 356 -17.80 -14.76 -24.00
CA ASP A 356 -18.66 -15.94 -23.99
C ASP A 356 -19.08 -16.30 -22.56
N ILE A 357 -18.22 -16.02 -21.56
CA ILE A 357 -18.61 -16.07 -20.15
C ILE A 357 -19.67 -15.00 -19.85
N GLU A 358 -19.47 -13.75 -20.29
CA GLU A 358 -20.45 -12.65 -20.10
C GLU A 358 -21.81 -12.99 -20.73
N VAL A 359 -21.81 -13.55 -21.94
CA VAL A 359 -23.02 -14.01 -22.64
C VAL A 359 -23.67 -15.20 -21.91
N ALA A 360 -22.90 -16.18 -21.45
CA ALA A 360 -23.43 -17.32 -20.71
C ALA A 360 -24.06 -16.88 -19.37
N MET A 361 -23.47 -15.91 -18.68
CA MET A 361 -24.04 -15.35 -17.46
C MET A 361 -25.31 -14.55 -17.75
N LEU A 362 -25.37 -13.84 -18.88
CA LEU A 362 -26.57 -13.16 -19.31
C LEU A 362 -27.70 -14.16 -19.65
N ASP A 363 -27.34 -15.30 -20.24
CA ASP A 363 -28.30 -16.38 -20.51
C ASP A 363 -28.88 -16.96 -19.22
N ARG A 364 -28.06 -17.13 -18.17
CA ARG A 364 -28.57 -17.54 -16.84
C ARG A 364 -29.58 -16.55 -16.29
N VAL A 365 -29.37 -15.24 -16.46
CA VAL A 365 -30.35 -14.22 -16.07
C VAL A 365 -31.64 -14.38 -16.88
N PHE A 366 -31.55 -14.61 -18.19
CA PHE A 366 -32.74 -14.85 -19.02
C PHE A 366 -33.52 -16.09 -18.57
N TYR A 367 -32.85 -17.18 -18.20
CA TYR A 367 -33.50 -18.38 -17.68
C TYR A 367 -34.15 -18.12 -16.31
N ALA A 368 -33.49 -17.39 -15.42
CA ALA A 368 -34.05 -17.03 -14.12
C ALA A 368 -35.30 -16.14 -14.26
N MET A 369 -35.27 -15.15 -15.17
CA MET A 369 -36.43 -14.32 -15.49
C MET A 369 -37.61 -15.14 -16.02
N GLN A 370 -37.35 -16.07 -16.95
CA GLN A 370 -38.39 -16.94 -17.49
C GLN A 370 -39.01 -17.81 -16.39
N ARG A 371 -38.17 -18.47 -15.59
CA ARG A 371 -38.61 -19.32 -14.49
C ARG A 371 -39.48 -18.55 -13.48
N ALA A 372 -39.02 -17.37 -13.05
CA ALA A 372 -39.75 -16.54 -12.09
C ALA A 372 -41.12 -16.10 -12.63
N TRP A 373 -41.20 -15.79 -13.94
CA TRP A 373 -42.47 -15.45 -14.58
C TRP A 373 -43.42 -16.64 -14.64
N ASP A 374 -42.94 -17.79 -15.10
CA ASP A 374 -43.75 -19.02 -15.22
C ASP A 374 -44.27 -19.48 -13.84
N GLU A 375 -43.44 -19.37 -12.80
CA GLU A 375 -43.83 -19.64 -11.40
C GLU A 375 -44.91 -18.66 -10.91
N ASN A 376 -44.80 -17.38 -11.27
CA ASN A 376 -45.79 -16.37 -10.91
C ASN A 376 -47.12 -16.56 -11.66
N GLU A 377 -47.09 -16.98 -12.93
CA GLU A 377 -48.31 -17.24 -13.71
C GLU A 377 -49.09 -18.47 -13.21
N LYS A 378 -48.42 -19.44 -12.59
CA LYS A 378 -49.06 -20.60 -11.96
C LYS A 378 -49.85 -20.24 -10.70
N LEU A 379 -49.59 -19.10 -10.08
CA LEU A 379 -50.32 -18.65 -8.89
C LEU A 379 -51.74 -18.16 -9.27
N PRO A 380 -52.73 -18.36 -8.37
CA PRO A 380 -54.03 -17.68 -8.46
C PRO A 380 -53.85 -16.17 -8.67
N VAL A 381 -54.75 -15.54 -9.44
CA VAL A 381 -54.60 -14.13 -9.89
C VAL A 381 -54.40 -13.16 -8.73
N ASP A 382 -55.08 -13.39 -7.61
CA ASP A 382 -54.99 -12.64 -6.35
C ASP A 382 -53.65 -12.82 -5.62
N GLN A 383 -52.91 -13.89 -5.90
CA GLN A 383 -51.61 -14.21 -5.27
C GLN A 383 -50.41 -13.89 -6.17
N ARG A 384 -50.64 -13.46 -7.41
CA ARG A 384 -49.57 -13.10 -8.33
C ARG A 384 -48.84 -11.86 -7.83
N LYS A 385 -47.51 -11.94 -7.79
CA LYS A 385 -46.65 -10.80 -7.48
C LYS A 385 -46.65 -9.83 -8.67
N PRO A 386 -47.05 -8.55 -8.51
CA PRO A 386 -47.16 -7.59 -9.61
C PRO A 386 -45.79 -7.15 -10.17
N ASN A 387 -44.71 -7.30 -9.39
CA ASN A 387 -43.38 -6.79 -9.73
C ASN A 387 -42.47 -7.82 -10.41
N VAL A 388 -42.98 -9.00 -10.80
CA VAL A 388 -42.18 -10.00 -11.52
C VAL A 388 -41.96 -9.52 -12.96
N PRO A 389 -40.71 -9.35 -13.43
CA PRO A 389 -40.46 -8.82 -14.78
C PRO A 389 -40.91 -9.79 -15.86
N LYS A 390 -41.56 -9.27 -16.91
CA LYS A 390 -41.90 -10.06 -18.10
C LYS A 390 -40.63 -10.59 -18.80
N PRO A 391 -40.59 -11.86 -19.22
CA PRO A 391 -39.47 -12.41 -19.96
C PRO A 391 -39.24 -11.69 -21.29
N LEU A 392 -37.98 -11.62 -21.69
CA LEU A 392 -37.58 -10.98 -22.94
C LEU A 392 -37.85 -11.88 -24.15
N GLY A 393 -38.21 -11.26 -25.27
CA GLY A 393 -38.42 -11.98 -26.53
C GLY A 393 -37.12 -12.54 -27.11
N VAL A 394 -37.24 -13.52 -28.03
CA VAL A 394 -36.09 -14.20 -28.66
C VAL A 394 -35.14 -13.21 -29.32
N HIS A 395 -35.65 -12.25 -30.09
CA HIS A 395 -34.84 -11.22 -30.75
C HIS A 395 -34.14 -10.30 -29.74
N GLN A 396 -34.82 -9.88 -28.67
CA GLN A 396 -34.22 -9.03 -27.63
C GLN A 396 -33.04 -9.74 -26.94
N LYS A 397 -33.18 -11.04 -26.65
CA LYS A 397 -32.11 -11.86 -26.08
C LYS A 397 -30.94 -11.96 -27.07
N SER A 398 -31.21 -12.30 -28.33
CA SER A 398 -30.19 -12.43 -29.38
C SER A 398 -29.40 -11.13 -29.60
N ASP A 399 -30.12 -10.01 -29.74
CA ASP A 399 -29.57 -8.68 -29.96
C ASP A 399 -28.61 -8.24 -28.84
N MET A 400 -28.92 -8.55 -27.58
CA MET A 400 -28.05 -8.21 -26.45
C MET A 400 -26.76 -9.05 -26.46
N ARG A 401 -26.82 -10.33 -26.83
CA ARG A 401 -25.62 -11.18 -26.98
C ARG A 401 -24.72 -10.64 -28.10
N ALA A 402 -25.31 -10.31 -29.25
CA ALA A 402 -24.58 -9.72 -30.38
C ALA A 402 -23.94 -8.38 -30.00
N ALA A 403 -24.67 -7.52 -29.28
CA ALA A 403 -24.16 -6.24 -28.82
C ALA A 403 -22.97 -6.40 -27.85
N LEU A 404 -23.02 -7.34 -26.91
CA LEU A 404 -21.88 -7.65 -26.03
C LEU A 404 -20.65 -8.13 -26.81
N ARG A 405 -20.83 -8.99 -27.81
CA ARG A 405 -19.74 -9.45 -28.69
C ARG A 405 -19.12 -8.32 -29.48
N LEU A 406 -19.92 -7.42 -30.05
CA LEU A 406 -19.41 -6.22 -30.72
C LEU A 406 -18.63 -5.32 -29.75
N TYR A 407 -19.11 -5.15 -28.52
CA TYR A 407 -18.39 -4.38 -27.51
C TYR A 407 -17.05 -5.01 -27.14
N ALA A 408 -17.01 -6.33 -26.96
CA ALA A 408 -15.79 -7.05 -26.62
C ALA A 408 -14.75 -7.09 -27.75
N ALA A 409 -15.21 -7.02 -29.01
CA ALA A 409 -14.33 -6.97 -30.18
C ALA A 409 -13.58 -5.64 -30.31
N MET A 410 -14.07 -4.56 -29.70
CA MET A 410 -13.41 -3.26 -29.74
C MET A 410 -12.06 -3.31 -28.99
N PRO A 411 -10.94 -2.94 -29.65
CA PRO A 411 -9.64 -2.87 -28.98
C PRO A 411 -9.67 -1.90 -27.79
N ARG A 412 -9.28 -2.38 -26.61
CA ARG A 412 -9.13 -1.52 -25.42
C ARG A 412 -7.75 -0.84 -25.44
N PRO A 413 -7.67 0.49 -25.22
CA PRO A 413 -6.38 1.13 -25.01
C PRO A 413 -5.69 0.57 -23.77
N LYS A 414 -4.37 0.33 -23.87
CA LYS A 414 -3.57 -0.10 -22.73
C LYS A 414 -3.56 1.00 -21.65
N SER A 415 -3.83 0.60 -20.42
CA SER A 415 -3.69 1.46 -19.25
C SER A 415 -2.22 1.83 -19.00
N ASP A 416 -1.99 2.88 -18.21
CA ASP A 416 -0.63 3.30 -17.87
C ASP A 416 0.12 2.26 -17.04
N VAL A 417 -0.60 1.48 -16.22
CA VAL A 417 -0.04 0.33 -15.49
C VAL A 417 0.39 -0.76 -16.48
N GLU A 418 -0.42 -1.10 -17.48
CA GLU A 418 -0.03 -2.08 -18.50
C GLU A 418 1.17 -1.63 -19.34
N LYS A 419 1.27 -0.33 -19.63
CA LYS A 419 2.46 0.24 -20.28
C LYS A 419 3.69 0.10 -19.38
N ALA A 420 3.57 0.35 -18.08
CA ALA A 420 4.65 0.19 -17.12
C ALA A 420 5.09 -1.29 -16.99
N ILE A 421 4.14 -2.22 -16.89
CA ILE A 421 4.41 -3.67 -16.90
C ILE A 421 5.17 -4.04 -18.17
N ALA A 422 4.67 -3.67 -19.35
CA ALA A 422 5.31 -3.99 -20.62
C ALA A 422 6.74 -3.41 -20.74
N LYS A 423 6.97 -2.22 -20.17
CA LYS A 423 8.30 -1.62 -20.07
C LYS A 423 9.23 -2.43 -19.16
N GLY A 424 8.74 -2.87 -17.99
CA GLY A 424 9.46 -3.78 -17.09
C GLY A 424 9.84 -5.10 -17.78
N GLU A 425 8.89 -5.71 -18.50
CA GLU A 425 9.14 -6.93 -19.27
C GLU A 425 10.16 -6.73 -20.40
N ALA A 426 10.10 -5.61 -21.10
CA ALA A 426 11.07 -5.28 -22.15
C ALA A 426 12.48 -5.11 -21.56
N LYS A 427 12.60 -4.50 -20.38
CA LYS A 427 13.87 -4.39 -19.64
C LYS A 427 14.40 -5.77 -19.27
N ARG A 428 13.55 -6.67 -18.74
CA ARG A 428 13.90 -8.07 -18.45
C ARG A 428 14.41 -8.80 -19.69
N LYS A 429 13.72 -8.69 -20.83
CA LYS A 429 14.14 -9.34 -22.09
C LYS A 429 15.51 -8.84 -22.57
N LYS A 430 15.87 -7.58 -22.28
CA LYS A 430 17.20 -7.01 -22.57
C LYS A 430 18.25 -7.52 -21.58
N GLU A 431 17.93 -7.64 -20.30
CA GLU A 431 18.85 -8.14 -19.26
C GLU A 431 19.15 -9.64 -19.41
N LYS A 432 18.14 -10.46 -19.73
CA LYS A 432 18.33 -11.90 -20.02
C LYS A 432 19.20 -12.20 -21.25
N LYS A 433 19.45 -11.23 -22.14
CA LYS A 433 20.31 -11.41 -23.32
C LYS A 433 21.83 -11.37 -23.04
N ARG A 434 22.25 -11.16 -21.79
CA ARG A 434 23.67 -11.32 -21.41
C ARG A 434 23.79 -12.36 -20.30
N PRO A 435 23.95 -13.66 -20.62
CA PRO A 435 24.63 -14.52 -19.67
C PRO A 435 26.00 -13.89 -19.37
N PRO A 436 26.44 -13.79 -18.11
CA PRO A 436 27.84 -13.54 -17.86
C PRO A 436 28.63 -14.61 -18.62
N PRO A 437 29.69 -14.26 -19.37
CA PRO A 437 30.55 -15.29 -19.91
C PRO A 437 31.04 -16.15 -18.73
N LEU A 438 30.99 -17.48 -18.88
CA LEU A 438 31.46 -18.42 -17.85
C LEU A 438 32.89 -18.12 -17.37
N PHE A 439 33.64 -17.35 -18.15
CA PHE A 439 34.94 -16.82 -17.79
C PHE A 439 34.96 -15.29 -17.97
N PRO A 440 35.48 -14.53 -16.99
CA PRO A 440 35.60 -13.09 -17.10
C PRO A 440 36.46 -12.72 -18.32
N ARG A 441 35.87 -11.99 -19.28
CA ARG A 441 36.61 -11.35 -20.38
C ARG A 441 37.31 -10.10 -19.88
N ALA A 442 38.28 -10.29 -18.99
CA ALA A 442 39.37 -9.35 -18.84
C ALA A 442 40.63 -10.07 -19.34
N ARG A 443 41.19 -9.64 -20.47
CA ARG A 443 42.62 -9.88 -20.75
C ARG A 443 43.40 -9.05 -19.74
N ALA A 444 43.43 -9.47 -18.48
CA ALA A 444 44.54 -9.12 -17.61
C ALA A 444 45.74 -9.83 -18.22
N GLN A 445 46.72 -9.07 -18.73
CA GLN A 445 48.02 -9.63 -19.05
C GLN A 445 48.56 -10.24 -17.76
N TRP A 446 48.45 -11.57 -17.64
CA TRP A 446 49.10 -12.30 -16.56
C TRP A 446 50.60 -12.09 -16.72
N LYS A 447 51.19 -11.33 -15.81
CA LYS A 447 52.63 -11.27 -15.63
C LYS A 447 52.97 -12.18 -14.45
N PRO A 448 53.85 -13.18 -14.61
CA PRO A 448 54.30 -13.99 -13.49
C PRO A 448 54.97 -13.06 -12.47
N LYS A 449 54.60 -13.22 -11.20
CA LYS A 449 55.07 -12.37 -10.09
C LYS A 449 56.52 -12.69 -9.67
N TRP A 450 57.09 -13.77 -10.21
CA TRP A 450 58.42 -14.29 -9.93
C TRP A 450 59.01 -14.87 -11.22
N THR A 451 60.31 -14.67 -11.45
CA THR A 451 61.07 -15.33 -12.51
C THR A 451 61.74 -16.60 -11.97
N ILE A 452 62.17 -17.51 -12.85
CA ILE A 452 62.99 -18.67 -12.47
C ILE A 452 64.29 -18.23 -11.76
N GLY A 453 64.85 -17.07 -12.12
CA GLY A 453 66.02 -16.50 -11.43
C GLY A 453 65.73 -16.14 -9.97
N ASP A 454 64.53 -15.61 -9.68
CA ASP A 454 64.12 -15.25 -8.32
C ASP A 454 63.90 -16.49 -7.42
N LEU A 455 63.49 -17.61 -8.01
CA LEU A 455 63.30 -18.89 -7.31
C LEU A 455 64.63 -19.63 -7.08
N LEU A 456 65.59 -19.51 -8.01
CA LEU A 456 66.90 -20.15 -7.90
C LEU A 456 67.89 -19.42 -6.98
N HIS A 457 67.60 -18.18 -6.61
CA HIS A 457 68.45 -17.36 -5.72
C HIS A 457 67.79 -17.00 -4.39
N SER A 458 66.63 -17.60 -4.10
CA SER A 458 65.98 -17.43 -2.80
C SER A 458 66.79 -18.16 -1.72
N PRO A 459 67.27 -17.48 -0.66
CA PRO A 459 68.05 -18.13 0.38
C PRO A 459 67.19 -19.19 1.08
N VAL A 460 67.74 -20.40 1.19
CA VAL A 460 67.09 -21.54 1.85
C VAL A 460 66.89 -21.20 3.34
N PRO A 461 65.67 -21.30 3.91
CA PRO A 461 65.48 -21.07 5.33
C PRO A 461 66.20 -22.17 6.14
N THR A 462 67.13 -21.78 7.01
CA THR A 462 67.67 -22.68 8.03
C THR A 462 66.58 -22.94 9.07
N TYR A 463 66.17 -24.20 9.19
CA TYR A 463 65.18 -24.63 10.17
C TYR A 463 65.77 -24.57 11.59
N GLY A 464 65.33 -23.59 12.38
CA GLY A 464 65.53 -23.56 13.82
C GLY A 464 64.63 -24.58 14.53
N SER A 465 65.26 -25.56 15.18
CA SER A 465 64.63 -26.59 16.01
C SER A 465 63.94 -25.99 17.24
N GLY A 466 62.60 -26.08 17.35
CA GLY A 466 61.90 -25.58 18.53
C GLY A 466 60.39 -25.82 18.60
N LYS A 467 59.99 -27.06 18.91
CA LYS A 467 58.83 -27.49 19.74
C LYS A 467 57.38 -27.05 19.42
N ARG A 468 56.60 -28.09 19.11
CA ARG A 468 55.24 -28.50 19.58
C ARG A 468 53.96 -27.71 19.21
N LEU A 469 53.07 -28.45 18.54
CA LEU A 469 51.61 -28.34 18.56
C LEU A 469 51.02 -28.60 19.97
N LEU A 470 50.13 -27.71 20.46
CA LEU A 470 48.79 -28.00 21.07
C LEU A 470 48.16 -26.81 21.86
N SER A 471 46.99 -26.35 21.39
CA SER A 471 45.79 -25.81 22.10
C SER A 471 45.68 -24.38 22.73
N SER A 472 44.41 -23.90 22.69
CA SER A 472 43.64 -23.01 23.61
C SER A 472 43.12 -21.71 22.96
N ARG A 473 41.89 -21.18 23.16
CA ARG A 473 40.66 -21.53 23.92
C ARG A 473 39.56 -20.57 23.41
N ILE A 474 38.41 -21.06 22.96
CA ILE A 474 37.17 -20.26 22.93
C ILE A 474 36.45 -20.54 24.24
N ARG A 475 36.11 -19.50 25.00
CA ARG A 475 35.45 -19.63 26.31
C ARG A 475 33.96 -19.97 26.09
N GLN A 476 33.56 -21.20 26.40
CA GLN A 476 32.15 -21.55 26.54
C GLN A 476 31.61 -20.92 27.84
N LYS A 477 30.47 -20.24 27.75
CA LYS A 477 29.73 -19.75 28.92
C LYS A 477 29.21 -20.94 29.72
N THR A 478 29.18 -20.80 31.04
CA THR A 478 28.61 -21.80 31.94
C THR A 478 27.07 -21.78 31.86
N VAL A 479 26.43 -22.90 32.22
CA VAL A 479 24.95 -23.01 32.29
C VAL A 479 24.37 -21.95 33.24
N GLU A 480 25.09 -21.61 34.31
CA GLU A 480 24.73 -20.54 35.25
C GLU A 480 24.74 -19.15 34.58
N GLU A 481 25.75 -18.84 33.76
CA GLU A 481 25.83 -17.57 33.03
C GLU A 481 24.79 -17.44 31.90
N ALA A 482 24.29 -18.57 31.38
CA ALA A 482 23.16 -18.59 30.44
C ALA A 482 21.81 -18.47 31.17
N TYR A 483 21.67 -19.10 32.34
CA TYR A 483 20.47 -19.05 33.20
C TYR A 483 20.24 -17.66 33.82
N GLN A 484 21.30 -16.99 34.30
CA GLN A 484 21.21 -15.62 34.82
C GLN A 484 20.88 -14.57 33.74
N ALA A 485 21.28 -14.83 32.48
CA ALA A 485 20.92 -13.97 31.35
C ALA A 485 19.46 -14.16 30.90
N ASP A 486 18.88 -15.35 31.14
CA ASP A 486 17.48 -15.69 30.87
C ASP A 486 16.55 -15.19 31.99
N LEU A 487 16.98 -15.29 33.25
CA LEU A 487 16.33 -14.66 34.42
C LEU A 487 16.26 -13.14 34.32
N ALA A 488 17.30 -12.48 33.80
CA ALA A 488 17.32 -11.04 33.59
C ALA A 488 16.39 -10.57 32.44
N ALA A 489 15.95 -11.50 31.57
CA ALA A 489 15.03 -11.24 30.46
C ALA A 489 13.55 -11.53 30.82
N GLN A 490 13.26 -12.06 32.01
CA GLN A 490 11.93 -12.55 32.43
C GLN A 490 11.38 -11.83 33.68
N ASN A 491 11.44 -10.49 33.73
CA ASN A 491 10.60 -9.72 34.67
C ASN A 491 9.29 -9.27 34.00
N PHE A 492 8.42 -10.25 33.75
CA PHE A 492 7.00 -10.08 33.44
C PHE A 492 6.22 -10.64 34.64
N ASP A 493 5.39 -9.81 35.27
CA ASP A 493 4.52 -10.25 36.37
C ASP A 493 3.27 -10.96 35.80
N PRO A 494 3.04 -12.24 36.13
CA PRO A 494 2.13 -13.10 35.37
C PRO A 494 0.78 -13.44 36.04
N ASP A 495 0.17 -12.61 36.89
CA ASP A 495 -1.29 -12.70 37.13
C ASP A 495 -1.92 -11.49 37.88
N PRO A 496 -3.02 -10.89 37.38
CA PRO A 496 -3.75 -9.79 38.02
C PRO A 496 -4.79 -10.30 39.05
N PRO A 497 -5.22 -9.47 40.04
CA PRO A 497 -6.27 -9.87 40.98
C PRO A 497 -7.68 -9.89 40.36
N ASP A 498 -8.44 -10.90 40.78
CA ASP A 498 -9.81 -11.24 40.41
C ASP A 498 -10.88 -10.34 41.07
N ASP A 499 -11.34 -9.28 40.39
CA ASP A 499 -12.71 -8.76 40.56
C ASP A 499 -13.22 -7.92 39.38
N TYR A 500 -13.69 -8.62 38.35
CA TYR A 500 -14.67 -8.05 37.41
C TYR A 500 -16.00 -7.78 38.13
N ARG A 501 -16.22 -6.55 38.62
CA ARG A 501 -17.57 -6.04 38.88
C ARG A 501 -17.76 -4.60 38.41
N LEU A 502 -18.71 -4.47 37.50
CA LEU A 502 -19.34 -3.27 36.96
C LEU A 502 -19.58 -2.17 38.02
N SER A 503 -19.21 -0.93 37.70
CA SER A 503 -19.78 0.30 38.27
C SER A 503 -19.56 1.50 37.32
N PRO A 504 -20.42 2.54 37.40
CA PRO A 504 -20.83 3.38 36.27
C PRO A 504 -19.92 4.63 36.11
N PRO A 505 -20.20 5.61 35.23
CA PRO A 505 -19.18 6.47 34.66
C PRO A 505 -18.53 7.36 35.74
N ALA A 506 -17.21 7.28 35.87
CA ALA A 506 -16.47 8.28 36.63
C ALA A 506 -16.28 9.50 35.73
N GLY A 507 -17.06 10.54 36.04
CA GLY A 507 -16.89 11.87 35.48
C GLY A 507 -15.49 12.43 35.74
N ASP A 508 -15.09 13.28 34.81
CA ASP A 508 -13.86 14.07 34.80
C ASP A 508 -13.56 14.67 36.19
N PRO A 509 -12.44 14.31 36.85
CA PRO A 509 -11.97 15.05 38.00
C PRO A 509 -10.55 15.57 37.76
N ALA A 510 -10.45 16.90 37.75
CA ALA A 510 -9.26 17.72 37.90
C ALA A 510 -8.39 17.96 36.64
N GLY A 511 -8.60 19.11 36.01
CA GLY A 511 -7.86 20.31 36.42
C GLY A 511 -6.33 20.34 36.28
N ASP A 512 -5.69 19.40 35.58
CA ASP A 512 -4.24 19.47 35.34
C ASP A 512 -3.94 20.26 34.05
N GLU A 513 -3.44 21.47 34.24
CA GLU A 513 -2.79 22.28 33.20
C GLU A 513 -1.70 21.46 32.51
N ARG A 514 -1.80 21.35 31.18
CA ARG A 514 -0.71 20.81 30.35
C ARG A 514 0.55 21.65 30.59
N PRO A 515 1.71 21.08 30.92
CA PRO A 515 2.94 21.85 31.03
C PRO A 515 3.34 22.48 29.69
N ASP A 516 3.73 23.75 29.68
CA ASP A 516 4.10 24.54 28.49
C ASP A 516 5.21 23.93 27.61
N ASN A 517 5.95 22.94 28.12
CA ASN A 517 7.11 22.32 27.47
C ASN A 517 6.88 20.89 26.96
N TRP A 518 5.64 20.38 27.00
CA TRP A 518 5.30 19.01 26.57
C TRP A 518 5.67 18.71 25.10
N ASN A 519 5.77 19.73 24.25
CA ASN A 519 6.05 19.61 22.82
C ASN A 519 7.39 20.23 22.35
N ASP A 520 8.33 20.58 23.25
CA ASP A 520 9.63 21.15 22.82
C ASP A 520 10.72 20.06 22.56
N PRO A 521 11.09 19.78 21.30
CA PRO A 521 12.10 18.77 20.96
C PRO A 521 13.53 19.10 21.43
N ARG A 522 13.79 20.27 22.01
CA ARG A 522 15.11 20.70 22.52
C ARG A 522 15.40 20.22 23.95
N HIS A 523 14.39 19.72 24.66
CA HIS A 523 14.47 19.27 26.06
C HIS A 523 14.51 17.74 26.23
N ASP A 524 14.42 16.99 25.14
CA ASP A 524 14.52 15.53 25.16
C ASP A 524 15.99 15.08 25.34
N SER A 525 16.30 14.46 26.49
CA SER A 525 17.63 13.95 26.85
C SER A 525 18.12 12.85 25.90
N ASP A 526 17.19 12.07 25.33
CA ASP A 526 17.52 10.96 24.44
C ASP A 526 17.85 11.47 23.03
N TYR A 527 17.25 12.58 22.61
CA TYR A 527 17.59 13.27 21.37
C TYR A 527 19.03 13.82 21.38
N ARG A 528 19.49 14.33 22.54
CA ARG A 528 20.90 14.77 22.72
C ARG A 528 21.87 13.59 22.73
N ALA A 529 21.49 12.46 23.31
CA ALA A 529 22.30 11.23 23.33
C ALA A 529 22.49 10.65 21.91
N PHE A 530 21.42 10.63 21.11
CA PHE A 530 21.46 10.16 19.73
C PHE A 530 22.31 11.07 18.81
N ALA A 531 22.21 12.38 18.99
CA ALA A 531 23.03 13.36 18.27
C ALA A 531 24.53 13.26 18.62
N LYS A 532 24.87 13.04 19.90
CA LYS A 532 26.26 12.83 20.36
C LYS A 532 26.86 11.51 19.81
N ALA A 533 26.11 10.41 19.83
CA ALA A 533 26.57 9.12 19.30
C ALA A 533 26.87 9.17 17.78
N ARG A 534 26.10 9.97 17.03
CA ARG A 534 26.28 10.17 15.59
C ARG A 534 27.46 11.08 15.24
N MET A 535 27.78 12.06 16.08
CA MET A 535 28.99 12.89 15.96
C MET A 535 30.26 12.06 16.20
N ALA A 536 30.26 11.20 17.22
CA ALA A 536 31.40 10.34 17.57
C ALA A 536 31.78 9.31 16.48
N LYS A 537 30.78 8.77 15.76
CA LYS A 537 31.02 7.88 14.59
C LYS A 537 31.63 8.61 13.38
N LYS A 538 31.45 9.93 13.27
CA LYS A 538 31.95 10.74 12.15
C LYS A 538 33.41 11.16 12.31
N THR A 539 33.87 11.36 13.54
CA THR A 539 35.28 11.65 13.86
C THR A 539 36.18 10.42 13.71
N ARG A 540 35.68 9.21 13.98
CA ARG A 540 36.44 7.97 13.83
C ARG A 540 36.74 7.62 12.36
N LYS A 541 35.88 8.02 11.43
CA LYS A 541 36.02 7.76 9.98
C LYS A 541 36.93 8.75 9.23
N LYS A 542 37.51 9.74 9.93
CA LYS A 542 38.47 10.72 9.40
C LYS A 542 39.90 10.47 9.88
N ARG A 543 40.14 9.41 10.65
CA ARG A 543 41.45 9.07 11.24
C ARG A 543 41.96 7.67 10.88
N ASP A 544 41.27 6.96 9.97
CA ASP A 544 41.75 5.72 9.35
C ASP A 544 41.91 5.91 7.84
#